data_AF-A0A3Q2QSK7-F1
#
_entry.id   AF-A0A3Q2QSK7-F1
#
_cell.length_a   1.000
_cell.length_b   1.000
_cell.length_c   1.000
_cell.angle_alpha   90.00
_cell.angle_beta   90.00
_cell.angle_gamma   90.00
#
_symmetry.space_group_name_H-M   'P 1'
#
loop_
_entity.id
_entity.type
_entity.pdbx_description
1 polymer ?
#
loop_
_entity_poly.entity_id
_entity_poly.type
_entity_poly.pdbx_seq_one_letter_code
_entity_poly.pdbx_strand_id
1 'polypeptide(L)'
;MEDVELGAESTGWTRENLEKLLASLKDKIPENENKHTYIQGLKAVDWDKVAFPPFSAEECQEKWNSMMGMMRRYRSLPELLDEAEAVFSHRASLVDIHPEHPKPPTPPKMRYVWKKMSKYRKKHPDVTIGQIVKILSKKYETLPDEKKVGGLL
;
A
#
# COMPACT_ATOMS: atom_id res chain seq x y z
N MET A 1 -22.73 27.15 -12.35
CA MET A 1 -23.34 27.29 -13.68
C MET A 1 -22.40 26.62 -14.64
N GLU A 2 -22.84 25.51 -15.21
CA GLU A 2 -22.38 24.77 -16.38
C GLU A 2 -22.72 23.31 -16.13
N ASP A 3 -24.02 23.03 -16.29
CA ASP A 3 -24.49 21.69 -16.60
C ASP A 3 -23.80 21.27 -17.88
N VAL A 4 -22.76 20.43 -17.75
CA VAL A 4 -22.15 19.76 -18.89
C VAL A 4 -23.17 18.75 -19.38
N GLU A 5 -24.01 19.22 -20.29
CA GLU A 5 -24.96 18.44 -21.07
C GLU A 5 -24.15 17.46 -21.92
N LEU A 6 -23.86 16.29 -21.34
CA LEU A 6 -23.24 15.17 -22.01
C LEU A 6 -24.26 14.60 -23.01
N GLY A 7 -24.21 15.11 -24.24
CA GLY A 7 -25.04 14.67 -25.33
C GLY A 7 -25.01 13.16 -25.53
N ALA A 8 -26.19 12.54 -25.43
CA ALA A 8 -26.68 11.41 -26.23
C ALA A 8 -27.98 10.87 -25.62
N GLU A 9 -29.11 11.52 -25.89
CA GLU A 9 -30.45 11.05 -25.51
C GLU A 9 -30.94 9.79 -26.27
N SER A 10 -30.06 8.99 -26.89
CA SER A 10 -30.44 7.79 -27.66
C SER A 10 -29.94 6.45 -27.11
N THR A 11 -29.19 6.43 -26.00
CA THR A 11 -28.47 5.21 -25.58
C THR A 11 -29.02 4.53 -24.31
N GLY A 12 -30.11 5.04 -23.71
CA GLY A 12 -30.71 4.49 -22.49
C GLY A 12 -29.85 4.62 -21.21
N TRP A 13 -28.59 5.04 -21.33
CA TRP A 13 -27.65 5.25 -20.22
C TRP A 13 -27.94 6.53 -19.44
N THR A 14 -29.08 6.55 -18.75
CA THR A 14 -29.44 7.59 -17.80
C THR A 14 -28.48 7.61 -16.60
N ARG A 15 -28.49 8.70 -15.84
CA ARG A 15 -27.72 8.81 -14.59
C ARG A 15 -27.97 7.64 -13.64
N GLU A 16 -29.22 7.23 -13.48
CA GLU A 16 -29.62 6.10 -12.63
C GLU A 16 -28.99 4.78 -13.09
N ASN A 17 -28.96 4.55 -14.41
CA ASN A 17 -28.33 3.35 -14.98
C ASN A 17 -26.80 3.39 -14.81
N LEU A 18 -26.17 4.57 -14.89
CA LEU A 18 -24.74 4.73 -14.59
C LEU A 18 -24.44 4.46 -13.12
N GLU A 19 -25.25 4.99 -12.20
CA GLU A 19 -25.10 4.73 -10.77
C GLU A 19 -25.30 3.24 -10.44
N LYS A 20 -26.24 2.58 -11.12
CA LYS A 20 -26.47 1.13 -11.00
C LYS A 20 -25.30 0.30 -11.50
N LEU A 21 -24.68 0.69 -12.63
CA LEU A 21 -23.46 0.06 -13.13
C LEU A 21 -22.32 0.16 -12.09
N LEU A 22 -22.12 1.34 -11.50
CA LEU A 22 -21.10 1.56 -10.47
C LEU A 22 -21.38 0.76 -9.20
N ALA A 23 -22.63 0.68 -8.76
CA ALA A 23 -23.03 -0.09 -7.59
C ALA A 23 -22.79 -1.60 -7.81
N SER A 24 -23.15 -2.11 -8.98
CA SER A 24 -22.93 -3.52 -9.34
C SER A 24 -21.44 -3.85 -9.38
N LEU A 25 -20.60 -3.00 -9.99
CA LEU A 25 -19.15 -3.18 -9.99
C LEU A 25 -18.58 -3.22 -8.57
N LYS A 26 -19.01 -2.31 -7.68
CA LYS A 26 -18.54 -2.30 -6.27
C LYS A 26 -18.94 -3.55 -5.51
N ASP A 27 -20.13 -4.08 -5.74
CA ASP A 27 -20.63 -5.30 -5.09
C ASP A 27 -19.91 -6.56 -5.58
N LYS A 28 -19.58 -6.61 -6.88
CA LYS A 28 -18.99 -7.79 -7.53
C LYS A 28 -17.45 -7.83 -7.51
N ILE A 29 -16.78 -6.73 -7.15
CA ILE A 29 -15.32 -6.72 -6.94
C ILE A 29 -15.03 -7.26 -5.52
N PRO A 30 -14.39 -8.44 -5.38
CA PRO A 30 -14.07 -8.99 -4.07
C PRO A 30 -13.14 -8.05 -3.29
N GLU A 31 -13.35 -7.90 -1.98
CA GLU A 31 -12.54 -7.03 -1.12
C GLU A 31 -11.03 -7.36 -1.14
N ASN A 32 -10.68 -8.62 -1.46
CA ASN A 32 -9.32 -9.11 -1.71
C ASN A 32 -8.65 -8.44 -2.93
N GLU A 33 -9.41 -8.17 -3.99
CA GLU A 33 -8.91 -7.58 -5.25
C GLU A 33 -8.51 -6.09 -5.11
N ASN A 34 -8.85 -5.45 -3.98
CA ASN A 34 -8.44 -4.07 -3.68
C ASN A 34 -6.91 -3.89 -3.56
N LYS A 35 -6.15 -4.98 -3.47
CA LYS A 35 -4.68 -5.00 -3.44
C LYS A 35 -4.04 -5.23 -4.83
N HIS A 36 -4.84 -5.53 -5.83
CA HIS A 36 -4.37 -5.82 -7.18
C HIS A 36 -4.32 -4.56 -8.04
N THR A 37 -3.43 -4.57 -9.04
CA THR A 37 -3.38 -3.49 -10.02
C THR A 37 -4.72 -3.38 -10.77
N TYR A 38 -5.09 -2.18 -11.23
CA TYR A 38 -6.34 -1.97 -12.01
C TYR A 38 -6.56 -3.02 -13.10
N ILE A 39 -5.51 -3.35 -13.86
CA ILE A 39 -5.59 -4.33 -14.96
C ILE A 39 -5.92 -5.74 -14.43
N GLN A 40 -5.36 -6.13 -13.28
CA GLN A 40 -5.64 -7.42 -12.67
C GLN A 40 -7.06 -7.46 -12.09
N GLY A 41 -7.48 -6.43 -11.36
CA GLY A 41 -8.82 -6.35 -10.80
C GLY A 41 -9.89 -6.35 -11.89
N LEU A 42 -9.68 -5.62 -13.00
CA LEU A 42 -10.64 -5.58 -14.11
C LEU A 42 -10.79 -6.95 -14.81
N LYS A 43 -9.71 -7.76 -14.88
CA LYS A 43 -9.78 -9.13 -15.43
C LYS A 43 -10.58 -10.08 -14.57
N ALA A 44 -10.69 -9.81 -13.27
CA ALA A 44 -11.47 -10.62 -12.33
C ALA A 44 -12.96 -10.25 -12.34
N VAL A 45 -13.35 -9.15 -13.01
CA VAL A 45 -14.75 -8.74 -13.13
C VAL A 45 -15.51 -9.72 -14.01
N ASP A 46 -16.54 -10.33 -13.43
CA ASP A 46 -17.52 -11.16 -14.12
C ASP A 46 -18.64 -10.26 -14.67
N TRP A 47 -18.53 -9.89 -15.95
CA TRP A 47 -19.43 -8.92 -16.59
C TRP A 47 -20.87 -9.42 -16.72
N ASP A 48 -21.09 -10.73 -16.79
CA ASP A 48 -22.44 -11.32 -16.77
C ASP A 48 -23.15 -11.05 -15.44
N LYS A 49 -22.41 -11.01 -14.33
CA LYS A 49 -22.95 -10.63 -13.01
C LYS A 49 -23.10 -9.13 -12.83
N VAL A 50 -22.35 -8.33 -13.60
CA VAL A 50 -22.44 -6.87 -13.56
C VAL A 50 -23.60 -6.36 -14.40
N ALA A 51 -23.93 -7.07 -15.48
CA ALA A 51 -25.00 -6.76 -16.41
C ALA A 51 -26.36 -6.62 -15.71
N PHE A 52 -27.20 -5.73 -16.24
CA PHE A 52 -28.56 -5.56 -15.77
C PHE A 52 -29.46 -5.10 -16.92
N PRO A 53 -30.72 -5.58 -17.02
CA PRO A 53 -31.63 -5.15 -18.06
C PRO A 53 -31.82 -3.62 -18.09
N PRO A 54 -31.85 -2.98 -19.27
CA PRO A 54 -31.85 -3.58 -20.61
C PRO A 54 -30.46 -3.88 -21.19
N PHE A 55 -29.37 -3.64 -20.45
CA PHE A 55 -28.01 -3.74 -20.95
C PHE A 55 -27.42 -5.14 -20.75
N SER A 56 -26.77 -5.61 -21.80
CA SER A 56 -25.94 -6.81 -21.79
C SER A 56 -24.60 -6.58 -21.06
N ALA A 57 -23.91 -7.69 -20.77
CA ALA A 57 -22.57 -7.67 -20.19
C ALA A 57 -21.58 -6.86 -21.05
N GLU A 58 -21.63 -7.03 -22.37
CA GLU A 58 -20.80 -6.32 -23.33
C GLU A 58 -21.07 -4.82 -23.31
N GLU A 59 -22.34 -4.40 -23.31
CA GLU A 59 -22.71 -2.98 -23.23
C GLU A 59 -22.28 -2.33 -21.91
N CYS A 60 -22.43 -3.05 -20.78
CA CYS A 60 -21.93 -2.59 -19.48
C CYS A 60 -20.41 -2.42 -19.49
N GLN A 61 -19.68 -3.34 -20.10
CA GLN A 61 -18.22 -3.28 -20.23
C GLN A 61 -17.77 -2.12 -21.11
N GLU A 62 -18.38 -1.95 -22.29
CA GLU A 62 -18.10 -0.85 -23.20
C GLU A 62 -18.38 0.50 -22.53
N LYS A 63 -19.50 0.60 -21.81
CA LYS A 63 -19.84 1.84 -21.10
C LYS A 63 -18.84 2.15 -20.00
N TRP A 64 -18.42 1.15 -19.22
CA TRP A 64 -17.35 1.32 -18.24
C TRP A 64 -16.05 1.79 -18.88
N ASN A 65 -15.64 1.19 -19.99
CA ASN A 65 -14.43 1.58 -20.72
C ASN A 65 -14.51 3.02 -21.25
N SER A 66 -15.68 3.44 -21.75
CA SER A 66 -15.95 4.82 -22.18
C SER A 66 -15.78 5.80 -21.01
N MET A 67 -16.38 5.49 -19.84
CA MET A 67 -16.22 6.28 -18.61
C MET A 67 -14.75 6.37 -18.19
N MET A 68 -14.01 5.26 -18.27
CA MET A 68 -12.57 5.23 -17.97
C MET A 68 -11.73 6.12 -18.88
N GLY A 69 -12.17 6.33 -20.13
CA GLY A 69 -11.51 7.24 -21.07
C GLY A 69 -11.69 8.72 -20.70
N MET A 70 -12.82 9.07 -20.07
CA MET A 70 -13.11 10.42 -19.59
C MET A 70 -12.51 10.70 -18.21
N MET A 71 -12.23 9.65 -17.44
CA MET A 71 -11.58 9.77 -16.14
C MET A 71 -10.10 10.11 -16.29
N ARG A 72 -9.61 10.92 -15.37
CA ARG A 72 -8.21 11.31 -15.31
C ARG A 72 -7.35 10.13 -14.84
N ARG A 73 -6.82 9.38 -15.80
CA ARG A 73 -5.98 8.19 -15.56
C ARG A 73 -4.60 8.51 -14.99
N TYR A 74 -4.10 9.72 -15.26
CA TYR A 74 -2.79 10.19 -14.81
C TYR A 74 -2.95 11.39 -13.89
N ARG A 75 -2.24 11.34 -12.75
CA ARG A 75 -2.09 12.52 -11.90
C ARG A 75 -1.33 13.61 -12.67
N SER A 76 -1.72 14.84 -12.45
CA SER A 76 -1.15 16.03 -13.04
C SER A 76 0.01 16.41 -12.16
N LEU A 77 0.90 17.23 -12.69
CA LEU A 77 2.03 17.69 -11.91
C LEU A 77 1.60 18.32 -10.56
N PRO A 78 0.55 19.18 -10.48
CA PRO A 78 0.04 19.67 -9.20
C PRO A 78 -0.39 18.57 -8.22
N GLU A 79 -1.17 17.59 -8.67
CA GLU A 79 -1.61 16.49 -7.78
C GLU A 79 -0.46 15.59 -7.32
N LEU A 80 0.54 15.37 -8.19
CA LEU A 80 1.76 14.65 -7.81
C LEU A 80 2.58 15.46 -6.79
N LEU A 81 2.58 16.79 -6.89
CA LEU A 81 3.25 17.66 -5.93
C LEU A 81 2.53 17.65 -4.58
N ASP A 82 1.19 17.74 -4.56
CA ASP A 82 0.39 17.65 -3.32
C ASP A 82 0.59 16.29 -2.61
N GLU A 83 0.60 15.19 -3.37
CA GLU A 83 0.88 13.87 -2.82
C GLU A 83 2.33 13.72 -2.35
N ALA A 84 3.30 14.27 -3.10
CA ALA A 84 4.69 14.30 -2.67
C ALA A 84 4.84 15.11 -1.37
N GLU A 85 4.19 16.26 -1.26
CA GLU A 85 4.14 17.06 -0.04
C GLU A 85 3.50 16.28 1.11
N ALA A 86 2.41 15.53 0.87
CA ALA A 86 1.82 14.66 1.87
C ALA A 86 2.78 13.54 2.33
N VAL A 87 3.58 12.97 1.41
CA VAL A 87 4.63 11.98 1.72
C VAL A 87 5.75 12.60 2.56
N PHE A 88 6.17 13.84 2.27
CA PHE A 88 7.15 14.57 3.07
C PHE A 88 6.58 15.00 4.43
N SER A 89 5.31 15.38 4.48
CA SER A 89 4.59 15.73 5.72
C SER A 89 4.37 14.50 6.61
N HIS A 90 4.20 13.31 6.03
CA HIS A 90 4.16 12.02 6.75
C HIS A 90 5.56 11.43 7.01
N ARG A 91 6.66 12.17 6.80
CA ARG A 91 8.01 11.77 7.27
C ARG A 91 8.27 12.07 8.76
N ALA A 92 7.24 11.89 9.59
CA ALA A 92 7.40 11.62 11.01
C ALA A 92 8.08 10.25 11.31
N SER A 93 8.55 9.50 10.30
CA SER A 93 9.26 8.22 10.49
C SER A 93 10.78 8.34 10.62
N LEU A 94 11.35 9.54 10.59
CA LEU A 94 12.74 9.78 10.99
C LEU A 94 12.85 10.51 12.33
N VAL A 95 12.11 10.02 13.32
CA VAL A 95 12.23 10.37 14.75
C VAL A 95 11.27 11.48 15.22
N ASP A 96 9.96 11.19 15.23
CA ASP A 96 9.10 11.74 16.28
C ASP A 96 9.46 11.04 17.61
N ILE A 97 10.41 11.62 18.35
CA ILE A 97 10.41 11.46 19.81
C ILE A 97 9.33 12.42 20.27
N HIS A 98 8.09 11.93 20.38
CA HIS A 98 7.07 12.69 21.08
C HIS A 98 7.60 12.95 22.50
N PRO A 99 7.63 14.20 23.01
CA PRO A 99 8.15 14.51 24.33
C PRO A 99 7.50 13.68 25.45
N GLU A 100 6.25 13.30 25.23
CA GLU A 100 5.46 12.45 26.15
C GLU A 100 5.70 10.93 25.96
N HIS A 101 6.27 10.50 24.83
CA HIS A 101 6.56 9.09 24.52
C HIS A 101 8.00 8.91 24.06
N PRO A 102 8.97 8.88 24.99
CA PRO A 102 10.35 8.58 24.65
C PRO A 102 10.48 7.19 24.04
N LYS A 103 11.46 7.01 23.14
CA LYS A 103 11.77 5.70 22.59
C LYS A 103 12.00 4.69 23.72
N PRO A 104 11.43 3.48 23.64
CA PRO A 104 11.68 2.47 24.65
C PRO A 104 13.18 2.17 24.72
N PRO A 105 13.69 1.80 25.90
CA PRO A 105 15.10 1.44 26.04
C PRO A 105 15.44 0.31 25.07
N THR A 106 16.58 0.43 24.41
CA THR A 106 17.04 -0.59 23.45
C THR A 106 17.13 -1.95 24.15
N PRO A 107 16.50 -3.02 23.60
CA PRO A 107 16.58 -4.35 24.20
C PRO A 107 18.04 -4.80 24.38
N PRO A 108 18.39 -5.47 25.50
CA PRO A 108 19.76 -5.91 25.78
C PRO A 108 20.42 -6.74 24.65
N LYS A 109 19.62 -7.57 23.96
CA LYS A 109 20.04 -8.33 22.77
C LYS A 109 20.52 -7.41 21.64
N MET A 110 19.76 -6.35 21.35
CA MET A 110 20.12 -5.41 20.28
C MET A 110 21.36 -4.59 20.62
N ARG A 111 21.50 -4.20 21.89
CA ARG A 111 22.70 -3.53 22.39
C ARG A 111 23.96 -4.39 22.21
N TYR A 112 23.88 -5.69 22.53
CA TYR A 112 24.96 -6.65 22.28
C TYR A 112 25.30 -6.78 20.79
N VAL A 113 24.28 -6.93 19.94
CA VAL A 113 24.45 -7.05 18.49
C VAL A 113 25.15 -5.81 17.94
N TRP A 114 24.67 -4.60 18.23
CA TRP A 114 25.27 -3.36 17.71
C TRP A 114 26.73 -3.18 18.13
N LYS A 115 27.07 -3.45 19.40
CA LYS A 115 28.45 -3.33 19.88
C LYS A 115 29.41 -4.30 19.18
N LYS A 116 28.94 -5.51 18.86
CA LYS A 116 29.77 -6.56 18.23
C LYS A 116 29.73 -6.51 16.70
N MET A 117 28.67 -5.97 16.13
CA MET A 117 28.41 -5.96 14.69
C MET A 117 29.49 -5.22 13.90
N SER A 118 29.91 -4.04 14.37
CA SER A 118 30.96 -3.27 13.69
C SER A 118 32.28 -4.05 13.58
N LYS A 119 32.68 -4.75 14.66
CA LYS A 119 33.87 -5.59 14.66
C LYS A 119 33.70 -6.85 13.81
N TYR A 120 32.51 -7.45 13.79
CA TYR A 120 32.22 -8.66 13.03
C TYR A 120 32.17 -8.37 11.52
N ARG A 121 31.53 -7.27 11.11
CA ARG A 121 31.46 -6.83 9.72
C ARG A 121 32.83 -6.54 9.11
N LYS A 122 33.73 -5.94 9.89
CA LYS A 122 35.12 -5.69 9.44
C LYS A 122 35.91 -6.98 9.19
N LYS A 123 35.59 -8.07 9.89
CA LYS A 123 36.27 -9.38 9.75
C LYS A 123 35.61 -10.29 8.71
N HIS A 124 34.35 -10.03 8.38
CA HIS A 124 33.53 -10.83 7.47
C HIS A 124 32.85 -9.90 6.44
N PRO A 125 33.61 -9.25 5.53
CA PRO A 125 33.05 -8.35 4.52
C PRO A 125 32.19 -9.07 3.48
N ASP A 126 32.38 -10.39 3.36
CA ASP A 126 31.68 -11.34 2.49
C ASP A 126 30.31 -11.79 3.04
N VAL A 127 30.05 -11.57 4.34
CA VAL A 127 28.83 -11.99 5.00
C VAL A 127 27.82 -10.84 5.06
N THR A 128 26.57 -11.12 4.69
CA THR A 128 25.51 -10.11 4.72
C THR A 128 25.21 -9.64 6.14
N ILE A 129 24.80 -8.38 6.28
CA ILE A 129 24.40 -7.78 7.55
C ILE A 129 23.35 -8.65 8.27
N GLY A 130 22.37 -9.20 7.54
CA GLY A 130 21.34 -10.08 8.10
C GLY A 130 21.90 -11.38 8.71
N GLN A 131 22.86 -12.02 8.04
CA GLN A 131 23.55 -13.20 8.57
C GLN A 131 24.38 -12.86 9.81
N ILE A 132 25.05 -11.71 9.83
CA ILE A 132 25.81 -11.22 10.99
C ILE A 132 24.89 -11.02 12.21
N VAL A 133 23.73 -10.39 12.02
CA VAL A 133 22.73 -10.21 13.10
C VAL A 133 22.24 -11.56 13.62
N LYS A 134 21.98 -12.52 12.74
CA LYS A 134 21.53 -13.87 13.11
C LYS A 134 22.57 -14.61 13.93
N ILE A 135 23.85 -14.54 13.56
CA ILE A 135 24.96 -15.15 14.29
C ILE A 135 25.12 -14.50 15.67
N LEU A 136 25.11 -13.17 15.75
CA LEU A 136 25.25 -12.45 17.01
C LEU A 136 24.03 -12.64 17.94
N SER A 137 22.83 -12.76 17.37
CA SER A 137 21.60 -13.06 18.11
C SER A 137 21.65 -14.43 18.77
N LYS A 138 22.11 -15.46 18.05
CA LYS A 138 22.30 -16.81 18.62
C LYS A 138 23.38 -16.82 19.71
N LYS A 139 24.49 -16.10 19.50
CA LYS A 139 25.54 -15.95 20.52
C LYS A 139 25.01 -15.30 21.79
N TYR A 140 24.12 -14.31 21.66
CA TYR A 140 23.48 -13.66 22.81
C TYR A 140 22.58 -14.62 23.60
N GLU A 141 21.79 -15.45 22.92
CA GLU A 141 20.89 -16.44 23.56
C GLU A 141 21.68 -17.47 24.39
N THR A 142 22.88 -17.84 23.93
CA THR A 142 23.79 -18.77 24.64
C THR A 142 24.57 -18.14 25.80
N LEU A 143 24.44 -16.83 26.07
CA LEU A 143 25.13 -16.21 27.21
C LEU A 143 24.45 -16.58 28.55
N PRO A 144 25.20 -16.67 29.66
CA PRO A 144 24.61 -16.76 31.00
C PRO A 144 23.70 -15.55 31.29
N ASP A 145 22.59 -15.78 31.99
CA ASP A 145 21.58 -14.73 32.22
C ASP A 145 22.12 -13.54 33.02
N GLU A 146 23.12 -13.76 33.88
CA GLU A 146 23.87 -12.69 34.57
C GLU A 146 24.50 -11.68 33.60
N LYS A 147 24.96 -12.14 32.43
CA LYS A 147 25.54 -11.28 31.38
C LYS A 147 24.49 -10.62 30.49
N LYS A 148 23.23 -11.10 30.52
CA LYS A 148 22.10 -10.55 29.76
C LYS A 148 21.38 -9.44 30.53
N VAL A 149 21.30 -9.55 31.87
CA VAL A 149 20.56 -8.63 32.74
C VAL A 149 21.42 -7.41 33.15
N GLY A 150 22.73 -7.58 33.32
CA GLY A 150 23.59 -6.58 33.97
C GLY A 150 24.09 -5.39 33.13
N GLY A 151 23.51 -5.08 31.96
CA GLY A 151 23.88 -3.88 31.17
C GLY A 151 25.35 -3.75 30.73
N LEU A 152 26.21 -4.73 31.05
CA LEU A 152 27.65 -4.77 30.80
C LEU A 152 28.03 -5.33 29.42
N LEU A 153 27.04 -5.46 28.52
CA LEU A 153 27.25 -5.67 27.10
C LEU A 153 27.15 -4.34 26.37
#